data_AF-A4A4V6-F1
#
_entry.id   AF-A4A4V6-F1
#
_cell.length_a   1.000
_cell.length_b   1.000
_cell.length_c   1.000
_cell.angle_alpha   90.00
_cell.angle_beta   90.00
_cell.angle_gamma   90.00
#
_symmetry.space_group_name_H-M   'P 1'
#
loop_
_entity.id
_entity.type
_entity.pdbx_description
1 polymer ?
#
loop_
_entity_poly.entity_id
_entity_poly.type
_entity_poly.pdbx_seq_one_letter_code
_entity_poly.pdbx_strand_id
1 'polypeptide(L)'
;MDPSRNDQGIKVTFEKPVPLLGLHAQHLGFVRRCRLTKKACVVDALELQTSWQSIEIDRSAVSYDSEQGVFKLLKGDALVRNVDW
;
A
#
# COMPACT_ATOMS: atom_id res chain seq x y z
N MET A 1 -28.60 12.75 4.91
CA MET A 1 -27.52 12.18 5.73
C MET A 1 -26.30 12.10 4.82
N ASP A 2 -25.31 12.99 5.02
CA ASP A 2 -24.03 12.95 4.30
C ASP A 2 -23.17 11.79 4.87
N PRO A 3 -22.80 10.77 4.08
CA PRO A 3 -21.90 9.71 4.55
C PRO A 3 -20.41 10.12 4.49
N SER A 4 -20.08 11.36 4.11
CA SER A 4 -18.75 11.73 3.62
C SER A 4 -17.72 12.16 4.68
N ARG A 5 -17.95 11.93 5.97
CA ARG A 5 -17.04 12.42 7.03
C ARG A 5 -16.90 11.42 8.18
N ASN A 6 -16.08 10.36 8.01
CA ASN A 6 -15.18 9.87 9.07
C ASN A 6 -14.38 8.60 8.71
N ASP A 7 -13.97 8.41 7.45
CA ASP A 7 -12.89 7.45 7.18
C ASP A 7 -11.52 8.12 7.44
N GLN A 8 -11.29 8.53 8.69
CA GLN A 8 -9.95 8.92 9.12
C GLN A 8 -9.09 7.64 9.12
N GLY A 9 -8.42 7.38 7.99
CA GLY A 9 -7.49 6.28 7.86
C GLY A 9 -6.38 6.35 8.90
N ILE A 10 -6.03 5.21 9.48
CA ILE A 10 -4.92 5.06 10.41
C ILE A 10 -3.63 4.97 9.59
N LYS A 11 -2.65 5.84 9.86
CA LYS A 11 -1.31 5.69 9.29
C LYS A 11 -0.57 4.59 10.06
N VAL A 12 -0.13 3.58 9.35
CA VAL A 12 0.72 2.50 9.86
C VAL A 12 2.10 2.65 9.23
N THR A 13 3.12 2.76 10.08
CA THR A 13 4.52 2.75 9.65
C THR A 13 5.11 1.42 10.07
N PHE A 14 5.79 0.74 9.15
CA PHE A 14 6.42 -0.53 9.45
C PHE A 14 7.83 -0.30 10.00
N GLU A 15 8.13 -0.87 11.17
CA GLU A 15 9.48 -0.82 11.75
C GLU A 15 10.51 -1.55 10.88
N LYS A 16 10.05 -2.60 10.18
CA LYS A 16 10.85 -3.35 9.21
C LYS A 16 10.27 -3.15 7.81
N PRO A 17 11.10 -2.97 6.77
CA PRO A 17 10.63 -2.86 5.40
C PRO A 17 9.84 -4.10 4.98
N VAL A 18 8.59 -3.95 4.55
CA VAL A 18 7.74 -5.07 4.10
C VAL A 18 7.80 -5.15 2.57
N PRO A 19 8.16 -6.28 1.95
CA PRO A 19 8.28 -6.34 0.50
C PRO A 19 6.91 -6.24 -0.17
N LEU A 20 6.86 -5.56 -1.33
CA LEU A 20 5.77 -5.65 -2.28
C LEU A 20 6.19 -6.56 -3.43
N LEU A 21 5.39 -7.59 -3.66
CA LEU A 21 5.53 -8.51 -4.77
C LEU A 21 4.61 -8.12 -5.93
N GLY A 22 5.12 -8.20 -7.15
CA GLY A 22 4.33 -8.03 -8.36
C GLY A 22 3.49 -9.26 -8.71
N LEU A 23 2.76 -9.17 -9.83
CA LEU A 23 1.87 -10.24 -10.33
C LEU A 23 2.58 -11.58 -10.57
N HIS A 24 3.89 -11.56 -10.82
CA HIS A 24 4.72 -12.74 -11.07
C HIS A 24 5.68 -13.02 -9.89
N ALA A 25 5.29 -12.60 -8.68
CA ALA A 25 6.09 -12.72 -7.45
C ALA A 25 7.47 -12.02 -7.51
N GLN A 26 7.68 -11.11 -8.46
CA GLN A 26 8.89 -10.30 -8.52
C GLN A 26 8.89 -9.25 -7.41
N HIS A 27 10.04 -9.00 -6.79
CA HIS A 27 10.16 -7.96 -5.77
C HIS A 27 10.22 -6.58 -6.42
N LEU A 28 9.23 -5.73 -6.13
CA LEU A 28 9.12 -4.38 -6.70
C LEU A 28 9.73 -3.30 -5.82
N GLY A 29 9.85 -3.57 -4.52
CA GLY A 29 10.39 -2.65 -3.53
C GLY A 29 9.82 -2.91 -2.15
N PHE A 30 10.09 -2.01 -1.22
CA PHE A 30 9.65 -2.13 0.16
C PHE A 30 8.60 -1.09 0.53
N VAL A 31 7.52 -1.55 1.13
CA VAL A 31 6.49 -0.71 1.73
C VAL A 31 7.04 -0.06 2.99
N ARG A 32 7.11 1.27 2.98
CA ARG A 32 7.56 2.08 4.12
C ARG A 32 6.39 2.42 5.03
N ARG A 33 5.29 2.86 4.41
CA ARG A 33 4.12 3.40 5.09
C ARG A 33 2.88 2.93 4.35
N CYS A 34 1.84 2.56 5.10
CA CYS A 34 0.52 2.39 4.54
C CYS A 34 -0.50 3.15 5.39
N ARG A 35 -1.60 3.58 4.77
CA ARG A 35 -2.77 4.07 5.47
C ARG A 35 -3.82 2.96 5.43
N LEU A 36 -4.46 2.64 6.54
CA LEU A 36 -5.52 1.65 6.62
C LEU A 36 -6.84 2.33 6.98
N THR A 37 -7.94 1.92 6.36
CA THR A 37 -9.29 2.35 6.78
C THR A 37 -9.69 1.67 8.09
N LYS A 38 -10.34 2.41 9.00
CA LYS A 38 -10.73 1.89 10.34
C LYS A 38 -11.73 0.75 10.27
N LYS A 39 -12.54 0.68 9.21
CA LYS A 39 -13.66 -0.26 9.10
C LYS A 39 -13.28 -1.62 8.54
N ALA A 40 -12.21 -1.72 7.75
CA ALA A 40 -11.97 -2.93 6.95
C ALA A 40 -10.51 -3.38 6.94
N CYS A 41 -9.59 -2.69 7.63
CA CYS A 41 -8.14 -2.91 7.48
C CYS A 41 -7.70 -2.90 6.01
N VAL A 42 -8.46 -2.21 5.16
CA VAL A 42 -8.17 -2.07 3.74
C VAL A 42 -7.14 -0.96 3.61
N VAL A 43 -6.05 -1.27 2.90
CA VAL A 43 -5.06 -0.28 2.49
C VAL A 43 -5.79 0.86 1.79
N ASP A 44 -5.48 2.10 2.13
CA ASP A 44 -6.06 3.31 1.56
C ASP A 44 -5.05 4.02 0.66
N ALA A 45 -3.79 4.02 1.10
CA ALA A 45 -2.62 4.43 0.34
C ALA A 45 -1.43 3.60 0.80
N LEU A 46 -0.50 3.31 -0.12
CA LEU A 46 0.71 2.53 0.16
C LEU A 46 1.91 3.21 -0.49
N GLU A 47 2.88 3.57 0.34
CA GLU A 47 4.15 4.14 -0.12
C GLU A 47 5.18 3.03 -0.31
N LEU A 48 5.53 2.79 -1.56
CA LEU A 48 6.56 1.86 -1.97
C LEU A 48 7.87 2.61 -2.19
N GLN A 49 8.89 2.21 -1.44
CA GLN A 49 10.27 2.58 -1.70
C GLN A 49 10.87 1.63 -2.74
N THR A 50 11.21 2.16 -3.90
CA THR A 50 12.04 1.49 -4.91
C THR A 50 13.50 1.93 -4.78
N SER A 51 14.39 1.36 -5.58
CA SER A 51 15.81 1.76 -5.62
C SER A 51 16.05 3.18 -6.10
N TRP A 52 15.06 3.80 -6.75
CA TRP A 52 15.22 5.07 -7.47
C TRP A 52 14.36 6.19 -6.89
N GLN A 53 13.20 5.85 -6.34
CA GLN A 53 12.21 6.80 -5.85
C GLN A 53 11.18 6.14 -4.92
N SER A 54 10.40 6.98 -4.25
CA SER A 54 9.21 6.57 -3.49
C SER A 54 7.96 6.82 -4.33
N ILE A 55 7.09 5.82 -4.43
CA ILE A 55 5.84 5.92 -5.19
C ILE A 55 4.64 5.52 -4.34
N GLU A 56 3.51 6.13 -4.61
CA GLU A 56 2.22 5.77 -4.01
C GLU A 56 1.53 4.79 -4.95
N ILE A 57 1.04 3.70 -4.36
CA ILE A 57 0.30 2.67 -5.06
C ILE A 57 -1.16 2.73 -4.63
N ASP A 58 -2.03 2.75 -5.64
CA ASP A 58 -3.47 2.70 -5.44
C ASP A 58 -3.87 1.46 -4.62
N ARG A 59 -4.69 1.69 -3.59
CA ARG A 59 -5.19 0.64 -2.70
C ARG A 59 -5.87 -0.53 -3.39
N SER A 60 -6.59 -0.29 -4.48
CA SER A 60 -7.31 -1.32 -5.21
C SER A 60 -6.37 -2.23 -5.99
N ALA A 61 -5.09 -1.87 -6.05
CA ALA A 61 -4.07 -2.63 -6.73
C ALA A 61 -3.22 -3.49 -5.79
N VAL A 62 -3.43 -3.45 -4.47
CA VAL A 62 -2.61 -4.18 -3.49
C VAL A 62 -3.44 -4.94 -2.46
N SER A 63 -2.95 -6.10 -2.05
CA SER A 63 -3.40 -6.81 -0.86
C SER A 63 -2.22 -7.06 0.10
N TYR A 64 -2.54 -7.23 1.38
CA TYR A 64 -1.57 -7.69 2.37
C TYR A 64 -1.81 -9.17 2.67
N ASP A 65 -0.80 -9.99 2.44
CA ASP A 65 -0.77 -11.39 2.82
C ASP A 65 -0.16 -11.50 4.22
N SER A 66 -1.02 -11.68 5.22
CA SER A 66 -0.60 -11.75 6.63
C SER A 66 0.14 -13.03 7.00
N GLU A 67 -0.05 -14.13 6.24
CA GLU A 67 0.64 -15.40 6.50
C GLU A 67 2.11 -15.30 6.09
N GLN A 68 2.36 -14.64 4.96
CA GLN A 68 3.71 -14.44 4.43
C GLN A 68 4.35 -13.13 4.91
N GLY A 69 3.56 -12.20 5.44
CA GLY A 69 4.02 -10.88 5.85
C GLY A 69 4.50 -10.05 4.65
N VAL A 70 3.78 -10.10 3.52
CA VAL A 70 4.16 -9.40 2.27
C VAL A 70 2.96 -8.68 1.66
N PHE A 71 3.20 -7.61 0.92
CA PHE A 71 2.19 -7.03 0.05
C PHE A 71 2.25 -7.68 -1.34
N LYS A 72 1.11 -7.81 -2.02
CA LYS A 72 1.01 -8.37 -3.37
C LYS A 72 0.22 -7.41 -4.26
N LEU A 73 0.72 -7.17 -5.47
CA LEU A 73 -0.08 -6.52 -6.51
C LEU A 73 -1.21 -7.44 -6.96
N LEU A 74 -2.39 -6.86 -7.11
CA LEU A 74 -3.61 -7.54 -7.58
C LEU A 74 -3.85 -7.32 -9.08
N LYS A 75 -3.34 -6.21 -9.65
CA LYS A 75 -3.51 -5.84 -11.06
C LYS A 75 -2.31 -5.07 -11.59
N GLY A 76 -2.10 -5.15 -12.91
CA GLY A 76 -0.97 -4.51 -13.60
C GLY A 76 -1.09 -3.00 -13.73
N ASP A 77 -2.31 -2.49 -13.86
CA ASP A 77 -2.62 -1.05 -13.93
C ASP A 77 -2.75 -0.42 -12.53
N ALA A 78 -1.78 -0.68 -11.67
CA ALA A 78 -1.65 0.06 -10.43
C ALA A 78 -1.35 1.51 -10.78
N LEU A 79 -2.22 2.45 -10.39
CA LEU A 79 -1.98 3.87 -10.58
C LEU A 79 -0.78 4.24 -9.69
N VAL A 80 0.36 4.48 -10.35
CA VAL A 80 1.60 4.89 -9.69
C VAL A 80 1.67 6.41 -9.73
N ARG A 81 1.69 7.03 -8.56
CA ARG A 81 1.93 8.48 -8.43
C ARG A 81 3.24 8.71 -7.69
N ASN A 82 4.02 9.69 -8.14
CA ASN A 82 5.15 10.16 -7.34
C ASN A 82 4.63 10.83 -6.08
N VAL A 83 5.25 10.52 -4.95
CA VAL A 83 4.84 11.03 -3.64
C VAL A 83 5.85 12.08 -3.20
N ASP A 84 5.35 13.29 -2.96
CA ASP A 84 6.05 14.33 -2.22
C ASP A 84 5.18 14.56 -0.96
N TRP A 85 5.45 13.78 0.08
CA TRP A 85 4.69 13.77 1.35
C TRP A 85 5.55 14.27 2.51
#